data_AF-A0A0F9BI31-F1
#
_entry.id   AF-A0A0F9BI31-F1
#
_cell.length_a   1.000
_cell.length_b   1.000
_cell.length_c   1.000
_cell.angle_alpha   90.00
_cell.angle_beta   90.00
_cell.angle_gamma   90.00
#
_symmetry.space_group_name_H-M   'P 1'
#
loop_
_entity.id
_entity.type
_entity.pdbx_description
1 polymer ?
#
loop_
_entity_poly.entity_id
_entity_poly.type
_entity_poly.pdbx_seq_one_letter_code
_entity_poly.pdbx_strand_id
1 'polypeptide(L)'
;RNADAKFGQVEELASSLLENPIPTNALVLIAKSWNKTTKLGKLVKKSFMVKELNKPEIKPFDLLDSLNFKNTARVIQQSNLLFENDYNPLALFSLLSGHILLLRKIKEHQGQPADVIAREIKQHIYRVKKTMPALREWSSEDITNALKELQELDRRIRTWQYDEKMLIQMALIKMCT
;
A
#
# COMPACT_ATOMS: atom_id res chain seq x y z
N ARG A 1 -21.99 15.47 27.27
CA ARG A 1 -21.85 16.00 28.65
C ARG A 1 -20.70 15.36 29.42
N ASN A 2 -20.60 14.03 29.58
CA ASN A 2 -19.44 13.40 30.26
C ASN A 2 -18.18 13.21 29.39
N ALA A 3 -18.30 13.22 28.06
CA ALA A 3 -17.15 13.12 27.16
C ALA A 3 -16.39 14.46 27.08
N ASP A 4 -17.11 15.58 26.93
CA ASP A 4 -16.53 16.92 26.78
C ASP A 4 -15.74 17.36 28.04
N ALA A 5 -16.23 17.00 29.22
CA ALA A 5 -15.53 17.24 30.50
C ALA A 5 -14.21 16.47 30.62
N LYS A 6 -14.14 15.25 30.05
CA LYS A 6 -12.91 14.45 30.01
C LYS A 6 -11.88 15.02 29.04
N PHE A 7 -12.31 15.58 27.90
CA PHE A 7 -11.41 16.23 26.94
C PHE A 7 -10.76 17.48 27.53
N GLY A 8 -11.53 18.32 28.24
CA GLY A 8 -10.99 19.52 28.89
C GLY A 8 -9.94 19.20 29.96
N GLN A 9 -10.17 18.19 30.80
CA GLN A 9 -9.20 17.75 31.81
C GLN A 9 -7.91 17.18 31.20
N VAL A 10 -8.00 16.44 30.10
CA VAL A 10 -6.82 15.91 29.40
C VAL A 10 -6.00 17.04 28.78
N GLU A 11 -6.66 18.05 28.20
CA GLU A 11 -5.98 19.21 27.60
C GLU A 11 -5.29 20.09 28.64
N GLU A 12 -5.92 20.29 29.81
CA GLU A 12 -5.35 21.04 30.93
C GLU A 12 -4.16 20.30 31.56
N LEU A 13 -4.28 18.99 31.78
CA LEU A 13 -3.19 18.15 32.29
C LEU A 13 -2.01 18.11 31.30
N ALA A 14 -2.29 17.92 30.00
CA ALA A 14 -1.25 17.94 28.97
C ALA A 14 -0.56 19.31 28.93
N SER A 15 -1.31 20.42 29.02
CA SER A 15 -0.74 21.76 29.00
C SER A 15 0.17 22.03 30.20
N SER A 16 -0.25 21.65 31.41
CA SER A 16 0.58 21.84 32.62
C SER A 16 1.87 21.03 32.60
N LEU A 17 1.84 19.79 32.10
CA LEU A 17 3.03 18.95 31.91
C LEU A 17 3.96 19.49 30.81
N LEU A 18 3.40 20.13 29.78
CA LEU A 18 4.18 20.76 28.72
C LEU A 18 4.85 22.06 29.18
N GLU A 19 4.24 22.80 30.10
CA GLU A 19 4.81 24.02 30.69
C GLU A 19 5.92 23.72 31.71
N ASN A 20 5.77 22.65 32.51
CA ASN A 20 6.74 22.23 33.52
C ASN A 20 7.18 20.77 33.30
N PRO A 21 8.13 20.51 32.38
CA PRO A 21 8.56 19.16 32.05
C PRO A 21 9.28 18.48 33.23
N ILE A 22 8.87 17.25 33.53
CA ILE A 22 9.54 16.38 34.52
C ILE A 22 10.49 15.44 33.76
N PRO A 23 11.83 15.53 33.95
CA PRO A 23 12.81 14.81 33.13
C PRO A 23 12.72 13.28 33.19
N THR A 24 12.10 12.73 34.25
CA THR A 24 11.96 11.29 34.48
C THR A 24 10.71 10.68 33.84
N ASN A 25 9.81 11.49 33.29
CA ASN A 25 8.50 11.04 32.81
C ASN A 25 8.41 11.16 31.29
N ALA A 26 7.89 10.11 30.65
CA ALA A 26 7.53 10.15 29.22
C ALA A 26 6.04 10.46 29.06
N LEU A 27 5.72 11.57 28.40
CA LEU A 27 4.35 11.88 27.99
C LEU A 27 4.08 11.22 26.63
N VAL A 28 3.18 10.24 26.60
CA VAL A 28 2.75 9.56 25.36
C VAL A 28 1.39 10.11 24.94
N LEU A 29 1.35 10.79 23.79
CA LEU A 29 0.11 11.29 23.19
C LEU A 29 -0.23 10.43 21.97
N ILE A 30 -1.42 9.83 21.96
CA ILE A 30 -1.93 9.04 20.84
C ILE A 30 -2.97 9.89 20.11
N ALA A 31 -2.69 10.25 18.85
CA ALA A 31 -3.60 11.02 18.01
C ALA A 31 -3.51 10.54 16.56
N LYS A 32 -4.60 10.70 15.79
CA LYS A 32 -4.63 10.36 14.35
C LYS A 32 -3.72 11.28 13.53
N SER A 33 -3.63 12.54 13.94
CA SER A 33 -2.73 13.54 13.40
C SER A 33 -2.59 14.67 14.41
N TRP A 34 -1.59 15.53 14.22
CA TRP A 34 -1.43 16.72 15.03
C TRP A 34 -1.08 17.92 14.15
N ASN A 35 -1.57 19.09 14.54
CA ASN A 35 -1.30 20.32 13.80
C ASN A 35 -0.10 21.05 14.41
N LYS A 36 1.00 21.08 13.65
CA LYS A 36 2.28 21.67 14.04
C LYS A 36 2.26 23.20 14.14
N THR A 37 1.23 23.87 13.62
CA THR A 37 1.16 25.34 13.58
C THR A 37 0.43 25.96 14.78
N THR A 38 -0.26 25.14 15.59
CA THR A 38 -0.99 25.59 16.79
C THR A 38 -0.02 26.02 17.90
N LYS A 39 -0.52 26.77 18.89
CA LYS A 39 0.24 27.17 20.09
C LYS A 39 0.86 25.95 20.78
N LEU A 40 0.08 24.87 20.92
CA LEU A 40 0.51 23.61 21.52
C LEU A 40 1.56 22.90 20.64
N GLY A 41 1.36 22.84 19.32
CA GLY A 41 2.35 22.27 18.39
C GLY A 41 3.71 22.99 18.39
N LYS A 42 3.70 24.32 18.56
CA LYS A 42 4.93 25.13 18.69
C LYS A 42 5.65 24.88 20.03
N LEU A 43 4.90 24.75 21.12
CA LEU A 43 5.42 24.44 22.46
C LEU A 43 6.11 23.07 22.51
N VAL A 44 5.45 22.04 21.97
CA VAL A 44 5.99 20.68 21.91
C VAL A 44 7.32 20.64 21.16
N LYS A 45 7.43 21.31 20.00
CA LYS A 45 8.69 21.38 19.23
C LYS A 45 9.83 22.09 19.95
N LYS A 46 9.51 23.08 20.79
CA LYS A 46 10.52 23.87 21.52
C LYS A 46 11.08 23.12 22.72
N SER A 47 10.23 22.42 23.46
CA SER A 47 10.56 21.90 24.78
C SER A 47 10.73 20.38 24.84
N PHE A 48 10.37 19.63 23.78
CA PHE A 48 10.34 18.16 23.81
C PHE A 48 10.96 17.52 22.56
N MET A 49 11.51 16.32 22.73
CA MET A 49 11.87 15.42 21.63
C MET A 49 10.60 14.76 21.09
N VAL A 50 10.25 15.01 19.83
CA VAL A 50 9.08 14.41 19.19
C VAL A 50 9.49 13.23 18.33
N LYS A 51 8.95 12.05 18.63
CA LYS A 51 9.09 10.86 17.79
C LYS A 51 7.72 10.47 17.25
N GLU A 52 7.46 10.82 15.99
CA GLU A 52 6.23 10.42 15.30
C GLU A 52 6.34 8.94 14.91
N LEU A 53 5.49 8.11 15.52
CA LEU A 53 5.29 6.72 15.11
C LEU A 53 4.15 6.67 14.09
N ASN A 54 4.41 7.14 12.87
CA ASN A 54 3.43 7.02 11.80
C ASN A 54 3.41 5.56 11.31
N LYS A 55 2.22 4.96 11.18
CA LYS A 55 2.09 3.73 10.37
C LYS A 55 2.59 4.10 8.97
N PRO A 56 3.60 3.40 8.42
CA PRO A 56 4.14 3.74 7.11
C PRO A 56 3.00 3.77 6.10
N GLU A 57 3.05 4.73 5.18
CA GLU A 57 2.08 4.79 4.09
C GLU A 57 2.18 3.50 3.29
N ILE A 58 1.11 2.71 3.29
CA ILE A 58 1.04 1.45 2.56
C ILE A 58 0.85 1.79 1.08
N LYS A 59 1.83 1.47 0.25
CA LYS A 59 1.81 1.72 -1.19
C LYS A 59 1.65 0.42 -1.96
N PRO A 60 0.42 -0.08 -2.17
CA PRO A 60 0.21 -1.34 -2.86
C PRO A 60 0.69 -1.32 -4.32
N PHE A 61 0.88 -0.14 -4.91
CA PHE A 61 1.47 0.03 -6.23
C PHE A 61 2.98 -0.27 -6.28
N ASP A 62 3.70 -0.19 -5.16
CA ASP A 62 5.14 -0.52 -5.09
C ASP A 62 5.35 -2.04 -5.29
N LEU A 63 4.37 -2.85 -4.87
CA LEU A 63 4.34 -4.28 -5.20
C LEU A 63 4.16 -4.52 -6.70
N LEU A 64 3.26 -3.78 -7.36
CA LEU A 64 3.08 -3.89 -8.81
C LEU A 64 4.34 -3.48 -9.58
N ASP A 65 5.03 -2.45 -9.11
CA ASP A 65 6.31 -2.03 -9.69
C ASP A 65 7.37 -3.13 -9.55
N SER A 66 7.41 -3.83 -8.41
CA SER A 66 8.30 -4.98 -8.21
C SER A 66 7.91 -6.17 -9.11
N LEU A 67 6.61 -6.41 -9.30
CA LEU A 67 6.07 -7.47 -10.15
C LEU A 67 6.33 -7.22 -11.63
N ASN A 68 6.30 -5.96 -12.08
CA ASN A 68 6.61 -5.58 -13.46
C ASN A 68 7.98 -6.09 -13.92
N PHE A 69 8.94 -6.19 -13.00
CA PHE A 69 10.30 -6.64 -13.27
C PHE A 69 10.59 -8.04 -12.73
N LYS A 70 9.54 -8.82 -12.42
CA LYS A 70 9.61 -10.20 -11.90
C LYS A 70 10.62 -10.36 -10.75
N ASN A 71 10.78 -9.33 -9.91
CA ASN A 71 11.71 -9.39 -8.79
C ASN A 71 11.05 -10.11 -7.61
N THR A 72 11.10 -11.44 -7.60
CA THR A 72 10.43 -12.30 -6.62
C THR A 72 10.74 -11.89 -5.17
N ALA A 73 12.02 -11.60 -4.86
CA ALA A 73 12.44 -11.19 -3.53
C ALA A 73 11.75 -9.90 -3.08
N ARG A 74 11.73 -8.87 -3.94
CA ARG A 74 11.03 -7.61 -3.64
C ARG A 74 9.51 -7.78 -3.61
N VAL A 75 8.94 -8.57 -4.51
CA VAL A 75 7.50 -8.84 -4.54
C VAL A 75 7.05 -9.48 -3.22
N ILE A 76 7.78 -10.47 -2.72
CA ILE A 76 7.48 -11.10 -1.43
C ILE A 76 7.67 -10.12 -0.28
N GLN A 77 8.78 -9.37 -0.25
CA GLN A 77 9.03 -8.35 0.77
C GLN A 77 7.90 -7.31 0.84
N GLN A 78 7.47 -6.79 -0.32
CA GLN A 78 6.38 -5.84 -0.40
C GLN A 78 5.05 -6.48 0.02
N SER A 79 4.78 -7.74 -0.37
CA SER A 79 3.56 -8.43 0.03
C SER A 79 3.47 -8.63 1.56
N ASN A 80 4.59 -8.98 2.21
CA ASN A 80 4.68 -9.06 3.67
C ASN A 80 4.36 -7.71 4.30
N LEU A 81 4.99 -6.63 3.81
CA LEU A 81 4.73 -5.28 4.30
C LEU A 81 3.25 -4.91 4.18
N LEU A 82 2.60 -5.22 3.05
CA LEU A 82 1.17 -4.99 2.89
C LEU A 82 0.35 -5.75 3.94
N PHE A 83 0.62 -7.04 4.13
CA PHE A 83 -0.15 -7.89 5.05
C PHE A 83 0.12 -7.65 6.53
N GLU A 84 1.33 -7.26 6.91
CA GLU A 84 1.70 -6.79 8.25
C GLU A 84 1.00 -5.48 8.61
N ASN A 85 0.62 -4.71 7.59
CA ASN A 85 -0.11 -3.46 7.76
C ASN A 85 -1.62 -3.60 7.50
N ASP A 86 -2.15 -4.83 7.56
CA ASP A 86 -3.58 -5.17 7.43
C ASP A 86 -4.20 -4.83 6.07
N TYR A 87 -3.39 -4.76 5.01
CA TYR A 87 -3.92 -4.60 3.67
C TYR A 87 -4.80 -5.80 3.30
N ASN A 88 -6.02 -5.52 2.81
CA ASN A 88 -7.01 -6.55 2.53
C ASN A 88 -6.55 -7.50 1.40
N PRO A 89 -6.50 -8.83 1.62
CA PRO A 89 -6.08 -9.81 0.61
C PRO A 89 -6.89 -9.77 -0.69
N LEU A 90 -8.22 -9.64 -0.60
CA LEU A 90 -9.08 -9.54 -1.78
C LEU A 90 -8.85 -8.23 -2.55
N ALA A 91 -8.55 -7.14 -1.86
CA ALA A 91 -8.15 -5.89 -2.51
C ALA A 91 -6.82 -6.04 -3.25
N LEU A 92 -5.86 -6.81 -2.68
CA LEU A 92 -4.60 -7.12 -3.36
C LEU A 92 -4.84 -8.01 -4.59
N PHE A 93 -5.66 -9.05 -4.45
CA PHE A 93 -6.05 -9.91 -5.56
C PHE A 93 -6.71 -9.11 -6.71
N SER A 94 -7.62 -8.21 -6.39
CA SER A 94 -8.28 -7.33 -7.37
C SER A 94 -7.27 -6.40 -8.05
N LEU A 95 -6.34 -5.83 -7.29
CA LEU A 95 -5.27 -4.98 -7.81
C LEU A 95 -4.35 -5.75 -8.79
N LEU A 96 -3.94 -6.96 -8.41
CA LEU A 96 -3.12 -7.85 -9.25
C LEU A 96 -3.85 -8.22 -10.54
N SER A 97 -5.10 -8.65 -10.43
CA SER A 97 -5.94 -9.01 -11.58
C SER A 97 -6.10 -7.84 -12.55
N GLY A 98 -6.40 -6.65 -12.03
CA GLY A 98 -6.50 -5.44 -12.83
C GLY A 98 -5.18 -5.04 -13.50
N HIS A 99 -4.04 -5.33 -12.87
CA HIS A 99 -2.72 -5.06 -13.42
C HIS A 99 -2.31 -6.04 -14.53
N ILE A 100 -2.52 -7.34 -14.35
CA ILE A 100 -2.22 -8.34 -15.39
C ILE A 100 -3.14 -8.14 -16.61
N LEU A 101 -4.42 -7.82 -16.40
CA LEU A 101 -5.33 -7.45 -17.49
C LEU A 101 -4.89 -6.18 -18.22
N LEU A 102 -4.36 -5.20 -17.49
CA LEU A 102 -3.78 -4.00 -18.11
C LEU A 102 -2.56 -4.36 -18.96
N LEU A 103 -1.64 -5.19 -18.46
CA LEU A 103 -0.49 -5.68 -19.22
C LEU A 103 -0.93 -6.33 -20.53
N ARG A 104 -1.93 -7.23 -20.45
CA ARG A 104 -2.52 -7.87 -21.65
C ARG A 104 -3.01 -6.84 -22.66
N LYS A 105 -3.83 -5.89 -22.22
CA LYS A 105 -4.37 -4.84 -23.10
C LYS A 105 -3.26 -4.00 -23.74
N ILE A 106 -2.27 -3.58 -22.96
CA ILE A 106 -1.14 -2.81 -23.51
C ILE A 106 -0.33 -3.66 -24.51
N LYS A 107 -0.17 -4.97 -24.25
CA LYS A 107 0.52 -5.91 -25.15
C LYS A 107 -0.22 -6.09 -26.49
N GLU A 108 -1.55 -6.14 -26.48
CA GLU A 108 -2.38 -6.23 -27.69
C GLU A 108 -2.20 -5.01 -28.61
N HIS A 109 -1.85 -3.86 -28.06
CA HIS A 109 -1.59 -2.61 -28.78
C HIS A 109 -0.09 -2.25 -28.87
N GLN A 110 0.79 -3.26 -28.71
CA GLN A 110 2.24 -3.04 -28.72
C GLN A 110 2.70 -2.43 -30.06
N GLY A 111 3.58 -1.43 -29.96
CA GLY A 111 4.08 -0.67 -31.12
C GLY A 111 3.40 0.69 -31.32
N GLN A 112 2.25 0.91 -30.68
CA GLN A 112 1.61 2.23 -30.65
C GLN A 112 2.18 3.14 -29.55
N PRO A 113 2.08 4.48 -29.71
CA PRO A 113 2.39 5.44 -28.65
C PRO A 113 1.47 5.32 -27.43
N ALA A 114 2.00 5.65 -26.24
CA ALA A 114 1.29 5.50 -24.96
C ALA A 114 -0.05 6.26 -24.89
N ASP A 115 -0.15 7.43 -25.54
CA ASP A 115 -1.36 8.25 -25.59
C ASP A 115 -2.44 7.65 -26.50
N VAL A 116 -2.04 6.94 -27.56
CA VAL A 116 -2.96 6.20 -28.45
C VAL A 116 -3.51 5.01 -27.68
N ILE A 117 -2.63 4.19 -27.09
CA ILE A 117 -3.02 3.04 -26.27
C ILE A 117 -3.98 3.47 -25.16
N ALA A 118 -3.64 4.53 -24.41
CA ALA A 118 -4.47 5.05 -23.31
C ALA A 118 -5.90 5.42 -23.75
N ARG A 119 -6.05 6.04 -24.93
CA ARG A 119 -7.35 6.37 -25.53
C ARG A 119 -8.11 5.11 -25.93
N GLU A 120 -7.46 4.17 -26.61
CA GLU A 120 -8.08 2.94 -27.11
C GLU A 120 -8.57 2.05 -25.97
N ILE A 121 -7.76 1.84 -24.94
CA ILE A 121 -8.11 0.98 -23.80
C ILE A 121 -8.89 1.73 -22.69
N LYS A 122 -9.19 3.02 -22.90
CA LYS A 122 -9.89 3.92 -21.97
C LYS A 122 -9.26 3.93 -20.57
N GLN A 123 -7.94 4.08 -20.50
CA GLN A 123 -7.18 4.18 -19.25
C GLN A 123 -6.44 5.51 -19.17
N HIS A 124 -6.16 5.97 -17.95
CA HIS A 124 -5.38 7.18 -17.74
C HIS A 124 -3.93 7.01 -18.24
N ILE A 125 -3.42 7.99 -19.01
CA ILE A 125 -2.12 7.94 -19.68
C ILE A 125 -0.95 7.64 -18.73
N TYR A 126 -0.98 8.18 -17.50
CA TYR A 126 0.05 7.91 -16.50
C TYR A 126 0.18 6.41 -16.19
N ARG A 127 -0.97 5.72 -16.05
CA ARG A 127 -0.98 4.28 -15.73
C ARG A 127 -0.40 3.47 -16.88
N VAL A 128 -0.77 3.80 -18.12
CA VAL A 128 -0.21 3.15 -19.32
C VAL A 128 1.30 3.38 -19.41
N LYS A 129 1.77 4.62 -19.31
CA LYS A 129 3.20 4.95 -19.33
C LYS A 129 3.99 4.23 -18.24
N LYS A 130 3.43 4.12 -17.04
CA LYS A 130 4.08 3.45 -15.91
C LYS A 130 4.17 1.92 -16.12
N THR A 131 3.18 1.32 -16.78
CA THR A 131 3.12 -0.13 -17.02
C THR A 131 3.88 -0.57 -18.28
N MET A 132 3.99 0.28 -19.31
CA MET A 132 4.68 -0.05 -20.58
C MET A 132 6.09 -0.65 -20.44
N PRO A 133 6.97 -0.19 -19.52
CA PRO A 133 8.28 -0.79 -19.32
C PRO A 133 8.25 -2.29 -19.00
N ALA A 134 7.19 -2.76 -18.34
CA ALA A 134 7.02 -4.17 -17.97
C ALA A 134 6.87 -5.09 -19.19
N LEU A 135 6.45 -4.59 -20.34
CA LEU A 135 6.26 -5.41 -21.56
C LEU A 135 7.55 -6.07 -22.06
N ARG A 136 8.72 -5.62 -21.57
CA ARG A 136 10.03 -6.20 -21.86
C ARG A 136 10.22 -7.55 -21.14
N GLU A 137 9.73 -7.65 -19.92
CA GLU A 137 9.84 -8.86 -19.07
C GLU A 137 8.65 -9.80 -19.21
N TRP A 138 7.53 -9.28 -19.74
CA TRP A 138 6.26 -9.99 -19.85
C TRP A 138 5.96 -10.34 -21.30
N SER A 139 6.22 -11.59 -21.68
CA SER A 139 5.77 -12.16 -22.95
C SER A 139 4.25 -12.40 -22.96
N SER A 140 3.67 -12.62 -24.13
CA SER A 140 2.23 -12.95 -24.23
C SER A 140 1.91 -14.28 -23.53
N GLU A 141 2.86 -15.21 -23.51
CA GLU A 141 2.75 -16.48 -22.78
C GLU A 141 2.80 -16.25 -21.26
N ASP A 142 3.72 -15.44 -20.76
CA ASP A 142 3.79 -15.06 -19.34
C ASP A 142 2.48 -14.45 -18.85
N ILE A 143 1.92 -13.51 -19.62
CA ILE A 143 0.66 -12.84 -19.28
C ILE A 143 -0.48 -13.88 -19.26
N THR A 144 -0.50 -14.81 -20.20
CA THR A 144 -1.50 -15.88 -20.25
C THR A 144 -1.39 -16.81 -19.05
N ASN A 145 -0.17 -17.18 -18.68
CA ASN A 145 0.09 -18.04 -17.52
C ASN A 145 -0.26 -17.33 -16.21
N ALA A 146 0.04 -16.04 -16.07
CA ALA A 146 -0.37 -15.25 -14.91
C ALA A 146 -1.90 -15.12 -14.80
N LEU A 147 -2.62 -14.97 -15.92
CA LEU A 147 -4.10 -14.97 -15.91
C LEU A 147 -4.66 -16.33 -15.47
N LYS A 148 -4.06 -17.45 -15.90
CA LYS A 148 -4.44 -18.80 -15.44
C LYS A 148 -4.17 -18.97 -13.94
N GLU A 149 -3.03 -18.48 -13.44
CA GLU A 149 -2.71 -18.55 -12.01
C GLU A 149 -3.67 -17.69 -11.19
N LEU A 150 -4.07 -16.51 -11.67
CA LEU A 150 -5.10 -15.68 -11.02
C LEU A 150 -6.46 -16.37 -10.98
N GLN A 151 -6.84 -17.08 -12.04
CA GLN A 151 -8.08 -17.86 -12.08
C GLN A 151 -8.06 -19.01 -11.05
N GLU A 152 -6.95 -19.73 -10.98
CA GLU A 152 -6.76 -20.79 -10.00
C GLU A 152 -6.72 -20.25 -8.56
N LEU A 153 -6.10 -19.08 -8.36
CA LEU A 153 -6.10 -18.38 -7.08
C LEU A 153 -7.52 -17.98 -6.64
N ASP A 154 -8.34 -17.41 -7.52
CA ASP A 154 -9.74 -17.08 -7.20
C ASP A 154 -10.52 -18.32 -6.75
N ARG A 155 -10.33 -19.44 -7.45
CA ARG A 155 -10.94 -20.72 -7.08
C ARG A 155 -10.51 -21.17 -5.69
N ARG A 156 -9.22 -21.07 -5.35
CA ARG A 156 -8.66 -21.49 -4.05
C ARG A 156 -9.08 -20.57 -2.90
N ILE A 157 -9.13 -19.25 -3.11
CA ILE A 157 -9.58 -18.31 -2.09
C ILE A 157 -11.03 -18.62 -1.68
N ARG A 158 -11.90 -18.95 -2.66
CA ARG A 158 -13.31 -19.27 -2.40
C ARG A 158 -13.55 -20.58 -1.64
N THR A 159 -12.56 -21.48 -1.51
CA THR A 159 -12.75 -22.72 -0.76
C THR A 159 -12.62 -22.52 0.75
N TRP A 160 -12.11 -21.37 1.23
CA TRP A 160 -11.91 -21.05 2.65
C TRP A 160 -11.02 -22.04 3.44
N GLN A 161 -10.30 -22.92 2.74
CA GLN A 161 -9.49 -23.98 3.36
C GLN A 161 -8.04 -23.56 3.66
N TYR A 162 -7.60 -22.42 3.12
CA TYR A 162 -6.21 -21.97 3.18
C TYR A 162 -6.13 -20.51 3.58
N ASP A 163 -4.99 -20.11 4.15
CA ASP A 163 -4.67 -18.70 4.38
C ASP A 163 -4.54 -17.94 3.06
N GLU A 164 -5.40 -16.94 2.87
CA GLU A 164 -5.47 -16.11 1.65
C GLU A 164 -4.13 -15.42 1.37
N LYS A 165 -3.43 -14.98 2.43
CA LYS A 165 -2.13 -14.29 2.30
C LYS A 165 -1.10 -15.22 1.68
N MET A 166 -0.99 -16.44 2.22
CA MET A 166 -0.12 -17.48 1.69
C MET A 166 -0.47 -17.83 0.24
N LEU A 167 -1.76 -18.01 -0.09
CA LEU A 167 -2.19 -18.32 -1.45
C LEU A 167 -1.77 -17.23 -2.45
N ILE A 168 -1.96 -15.96 -2.09
CA ILE A 168 -1.56 -14.83 -2.94
C ILE A 168 -0.03 -14.81 -3.12
N GLN A 169 0.74 -15.05 -2.07
CA GLN A 169 2.21 -15.07 -2.16
C GLN A 169 2.72 -16.20 -3.06
N MET A 170 2.12 -17.39 -2.97
CA MET A 170 2.46 -18.51 -3.86
C MET A 170 2.16 -18.17 -5.32
N ALA A 171 1.01 -17.54 -5.59
CA ALA A 171 0.66 -17.08 -6.93
C ALA A 171 1.65 -16.03 -7.45
N LEU A 172 2.04 -15.07 -6.62
CA LEU A 172 3.05 -14.06 -6.96
C LEU A 172 4.40 -14.68 -7.34
N ILE A 173 4.85 -15.71 -6.61
CA ILE A 173 6.10 -16.43 -6.91
C ILE A 173 6.02 -17.08 -8.28
N LYS A 174 4.95 -17.83 -8.55
CA LYS A 174 4.74 -18.51 -9.84
C LYS A 174 4.63 -17.55 -11.03
N MET A 175 4.15 -16.33 -10.80
CA MET A 175 4.08 -15.30 -11.85
C MET A 175 5.46 -14.68 -12.17
N CYS A 176 6.42 -14.78 -11.26
CA CYS A 176 7.76 -14.23 -11.45
C CYS A 176 8.75 -15.25 -12.06
N THR A 177 8.41 -16.53 -12.06
CA THR A 177 9.18 -17.62 -12.70
C THR A 177 8.76 -17.80 -14.14
#